data_AF-A0A7T4WKV3-F1
#
_entry.id   AF-A0A7T4WKV3-F1
#
_cell.length_a   1.000
_cell.length_b   1.000
_cell.length_c   1.000
_cell.angle_alpha   90.00
_cell.angle_beta   90.00
_cell.angle_gamma   90.00
#
_symmetry.space_group_name_H-M   'P 1'
#
loop_
_entity.id
_entity.type
_entity.pdbx_description
1 polymer ?
#
loop_
_entity_poly.entity_id
_entity_poly.type
_entity_poly.pdbx_seq_one_letter_code
_entity_poly.pdbx_strand_id
1 'polypeptide(L)'
;MSPAVVVMGIAVVLVLALLGASLALAVFRIVRGPTILDRMIGSDMVLTTVLVVIAAAMVLRRDLTGIPVLVVIAATSVFATIAVARAVTPSSDPSDEGLTATTPEHRVDEEEQS
;
A
#
# COMPACT_ATOMS: atom_id res chain seq x y z
N MET A 1 39.22 19.30 11.74
CA MET A 1 38.29 18.33 11.11
C MET A 1 38.16 18.69 9.65
N SER A 2 38.39 17.73 8.73
CA SER A 2 38.24 17.99 7.29
C SER A 2 36.76 18.30 6.96
N PRO A 3 36.46 19.32 6.13
CA PRO A 3 35.08 19.64 5.76
C PRO A 3 34.33 18.44 5.16
N ALA A 4 35.04 17.54 4.48
CA ALA A 4 34.46 16.31 3.93
C ALA A 4 33.90 15.37 5.01
N VAL A 5 34.55 15.29 6.18
CA VAL A 5 34.10 14.44 7.29
C VAL A 5 32.83 15.00 7.92
N VAL A 6 32.74 16.32 8.04
CA VAL A 6 31.56 17.01 8.58
C VAL A 6 30.36 16.79 7.64
N VAL A 7 30.54 17.00 6.34
CA VAL A 7 29.48 16.79 5.33
C VAL A 7 28.99 15.34 5.33
N MET A 8 29.91 14.37 5.36
CA MET A 8 29.55 12.96 5.40
C MET A 8 28.80 12.58 6.68
N GLY A 9 29.22 13.11 7.84
CA GLY A 9 28.50 12.89 9.10
C GLY A 9 27.07 13.42 9.07
N ILE A 10 26.87 14.65 8.57
CA ILE A 10 25.54 15.26 8.44
C ILE A 10 24.67 14.42 7.50
N ALA A 11 25.20 13.99 6.35
CA ALA A 11 24.47 13.19 5.37
C ALA A 11 23.98 11.86 5.97
N VAL A 12 24.85 11.16 6.72
CA VAL A 12 24.48 9.90 7.38
C VAL A 12 23.38 10.11 8.40
N VAL A 13 23.49 11.15 9.24
CA VAL A 13 22.46 11.47 10.25
C VAL A 13 21.13 11.79 9.59
N LEU A 14 21.12 12.58 8.52
CA LEU A 14 19.90 12.92 7.78
C LEU A 14 19.25 11.68 7.15
N VAL A 15 20.02 10.80 6.50
CA VAL A 15 19.49 9.57 5.90
C VAL A 15 18.89 8.66 6.98
N LEU A 16 19.58 8.46 8.10
CA LEU A 16 19.06 7.65 9.20
C LEU A 16 17.79 8.25 9.82
N ALA A 17 17.74 9.56 9.99
CA ALA A 17 16.55 10.26 10.50
C ALA A 17 15.35 10.10 9.55
N LEU A 18 15.56 10.27 8.24
CA LEU A 18 14.52 10.10 7.23
C LEU A 18 14.02 8.66 7.15
N LEU A 19 14.92 7.67 7.16
CA LEU A 19 14.53 6.26 7.15
C LEU A 19 13.78 5.87 8.42
N GLY A 20 14.23 6.35 9.59
CA GLY A 20 13.53 6.14 10.86
C GLY A 20 12.14 6.76 10.87
N ALA A 21 11.99 7.99 10.38
CA ALA A 21 10.72 8.67 10.27
C ALA A 21 9.76 7.96 9.29
N SER A 22 10.26 7.56 8.11
CA SER A 22 9.50 6.80 7.13
C SER A 22 9.00 5.48 7.71
N LEU A 23 9.85 4.73 8.41
CA LEU A 23 9.48 3.47 9.04
C LEU A 23 8.42 3.67 10.13
N ALA A 24 8.61 4.67 11.00
CA ALA A 24 7.65 4.99 12.05
C ALA A 24 6.28 5.39 11.48
N LEU A 25 6.26 6.22 10.44
CA LEU A 25 5.02 6.67 9.81
C LEU A 25 4.31 5.53 9.06
N ALA A 26 5.07 4.66 8.39
CA ALA A 26 4.53 3.48 7.72
C ALA A 26 3.89 2.52 8.72
N VAL A 27 4.58 2.19 9.82
CA VAL A 27 4.04 1.34 10.89
C VAL A 27 2.81 1.99 11.54
N PHE A 28 2.84 3.30 11.79
CA PHE A 28 1.68 4.03 12.29
C PHE A 28 0.45 3.85 11.37
N ARG A 29 0.64 3.95 10.05
CA ARG A 29 -0.44 3.75 9.08
C ARG A 29 -0.95 2.30 9.03
N ILE A 30 -0.07 1.31 9.21
CA ILE A 30 -0.49 -0.10 9.31
C ILE A 30 -1.42 -0.32 10.52
N VAL A 31 -1.11 0.29 11.67
CA VAL A 31 -1.86 0.08 12.92
C VAL A 31 -3.15 0.90 12.97
N ARG A 32 -3.08 2.18 12.59
CA ARG A 32 -4.20 3.13 12.68
C ARG A 32 -5.03 3.24 11.40
N GLY A 33 -4.59 2.62 10.30
CA GLY A 33 -5.27 2.68 9.01
C GLY A 33 -6.71 2.16 9.08
N PRO A 34 -7.72 3.00 8.72
CA PRO A 34 -9.12 2.60 8.71
C PRO A 34 -9.46 1.70 7.52
N THR A 35 -8.76 1.86 6.40
CA THR A 35 -9.00 1.09 5.17
C THR A 35 -8.02 -0.07 5.02
N ILE A 36 -8.45 -1.14 4.34
CA ILE A 36 -7.55 -2.25 3.94
C ILE A 36 -6.42 -1.71 3.06
N LEU A 37 -6.73 -0.71 2.21
CA LEU A 37 -5.76 -0.05 1.34
C LEU A 37 -4.66 0.68 2.14
N ASP A 38 -5.00 1.36 3.23
CA ASP A 38 -4.01 2.06 4.07
C ASP A 38 -3.02 1.10 4.70
N ARG A 39 -3.53 -0.01 5.24
CA ARG A 39 -2.69 -1.04 5.85
C ARG A 39 -1.73 -1.63 4.84
N MET A 40 -2.19 -1.80 3.61
CA MET A 40 -1.38 -2.33 2.53
C MET A 40 -0.29 -1.39 2.05
N ILE A 41 -0.63 -0.14 1.78
CA ILE A 41 0.39 0.83 1.35
C ILE A 41 1.38 1.07 2.51
N GLY A 42 0.92 0.99 3.76
CA GLY A 42 1.80 0.95 4.93
C GLY A 42 2.82 -0.20 4.85
N SER A 43 2.37 -1.43 4.59
CA SER A 43 3.26 -2.59 4.44
C SER A 43 4.24 -2.47 3.27
N ASP A 44 3.79 -1.95 2.12
CA ASP A 44 4.64 -1.70 0.95
C ASP A 44 5.74 -0.65 1.25
N MET A 45 5.38 0.41 1.98
CA MET A 45 6.35 1.42 2.44
C MET A 45 7.36 0.85 3.44
N VAL A 46 6.94 -0.05 4.34
CA VAL A 46 7.86 -0.76 5.23
C VAL A 46 8.84 -1.60 4.41
N LEU A 47 8.36 -2.38 3.45
CA LEU A 47 9.20 -3.22 2.60
C LEU A 47 10.21 -2.38 1.81
N THR A 48 9.75 -1.28 1.21
CA THR A 48 10.60 -0.33 0.49
C THR A 48 11.67 0.28 1.39
N THR A 49 11.31 0.66 2.61
CA THR A 49 12.25 1.22 3.59
C THR A 49 13.33 0.20 3.95
N VAL A 50 12.95 -1.06 4.17
CA VAL A 50 13.89 -2.16 4.41
C VAL A 50 14.82 -2.36 3.21
N LEU A 51 14.29 -2.29 1.98
CA LEU A 51 15.08 -2.38 0.75
C LEU A 51 16.16 -1.29 0.68
N VAL A 52 15.81 -0.05 1.02
CA VAL A 52 16.76 1.07 1.07
C VAL A 52 17.82 0.87 2.15
N VAL A 53 17.46 0.36 3.33
CA VAL A 53 18.41 0.06 4.40
C VAL A 53 19.42 -1.00 3.95
N ILE A 54 18.96 -2.07 3.29
CA ILE A 54 19.84 -3.11 2.76
C ILE A 54 20.78 -2.53 1.68
N ALA A 55 20.25 -1.73 0.76
CA ALA A 55 21.04 -1.06 -0.28
C ALA A 55 22.10 -0.13 0.32
N ALA A 56 21.75 0.67 1.34
CA ALA A 56 22.70 1.52 2.05
C ALA A 56 23.80 0.68 2.72
N ALA A 57 23.45 -0.43 3.37
CA ALA A 57 24.41 -1.32 3.99
C ALA A 57 25.35 -1.98 2.96
N MET A 58 24.87 -2.26 1.74
CA MET A 58 25.72 -2.74 0.63
C MET A 58 26.72 -1.69 0.16
N VAL A 59 26.30 -0.43 0.06
CA VAL A 59 27.20 0.70 -0.27
C VAL A 59 28.30 0.84 0.79
N LEU A 60 27.95 0.73 2.07
CA LEU A 60 28.91 0.81 3.17
C LEU A 60 29.92 -0.35 3.15
N ARG A 61 29.46 -1.57 2.87
CA ARG A 61 30.32 -2.76 2.74
C ARG A 61 31.12 -2.80 1.43
N ARG A 62 30.73 -2.00 0.43
CA ARG A 62 31.24 -2.06 -0.95
C ARG A 62 31.12 -3.45 -1.57
N ASP A 63 30.04 -4.13 -1.23
CA ASP A 63 29.71 -5.46 -1.75
C ASP A 63 28.31 -5.42 -2.38
N LEU A 64 28.26 -5.73 -3.68
CA LEU A 64 27.07 -5.69 -4.50
C LEU A 64 26.46 -7.08 -4.76
N THR A 65 26.97 -8.11 -4.10
CA THR A 65 26.47 -9.49 -4.22
C THR A 65 24.97 -9.61 -3.88
N GLY A 66 24.44 -8.69 -3.07
CA GLY A 66 23.01 -8.61 -2.73
C GLY A 66 22.10 -7.95 -3.78
N ILE A 67 22.62 -7.41 -4.90
CA ILE A 67 21.79 -6.72 -5.91
C ILE A 67 20.68 -7.61 -6.45
N PRO A 68 20.92 -8.89 -6.81
CA PRO A 68 19.85 -9.77 -7.29
C PRO A 68 18.70 -9.92 -6.28
N VAL A 69 19.01 -9.96 -4.98
CA VAL A 69 18.01 -10.02 -3.92
C VAL A 69 17.17 -8.74 -3.88
N LEU A 70 17.80 -7.56 -3.99
CA LEU A 70 17.08 -6.28 -4.07
C LEU A 70 16.14 -6.24 -5.29
N VAL A 71 16.59 -6.74 -6.45
CA VAL A 71 15.79 -6.79 -7.67
C VAL A 71 14.57 -7.69 -7.50
N VAL A 72 14.74 -8.88 -6.93
CA VAL A 72 13.62 -9.81 -6.68
C VAL A 72 12.61 -9.19 -5.72
N ILE A 73 13.06 -8.62 -4.59
CA ILE A 73 12.15 -7.97 -3.62
C ILE A 73 11.40 -6.82 -4.28
N ALA A 74 12.08 -5.96 -5.03
CA ALA A 74 11.46 -4.83 -5.73
C ALA A 74 10.39 -5.30 -6.73
N ALA A 75 10.71 -6.30 -7.54
CA ALA A 75 9.76 -6.88 -8.49
C ALA A 75 8.54 -7.47 -7.76
N THR A 76 8.76 -8.24 -6.69
CA THR A 76 7.69 -8.81 -5.87
C THR A 76 6.80 -7.72 -5.25
N SER A 77 7.37 -6.61 -4.77
CA SER A 77 6.61 -5.47 -4.23
C SER A 77 5.62 -4.93 -5.25
N VAL A 78 6.09 -4.67 -6.48
CA VAL A 78 5.25 -4.16 -7.58
C VAL A 78 4.12 -5.12 -7.93
N PHE A 79 4.42 -6.42 -8.04
CA PHE A 79 3.40 -7.42 -8.33
C PHE A 79 2.37 -7.52 -7.19
N ALA A 80 2.78 -7.41 -5.93
CA ALA A 80 1.87 -7.45 -4.78
C ALA A 80 0.87 -6.28 -4.80
N THR A 81 1.30 -5.06 -5.11
CA THR A 81 0.41 -3.89 -5.20
C THR A 81 -0.61 -4.04 -6.34
N ILE A 82 -0.17 -4.54 -7.51
CA ILE A 82 -1.04 -4.76 -8.67
C ILE A 82 -2.08 -5.85 -8.37
N ALA A 83 -1.67 -6.96 -7.76
CA ALA A 83 -2.55 -8.06 -7.41
C ALA A 83 -3.69 -7.59 -6.52
N VAL A 84 -3.39 -6.74 -5.53
CA VAL A 84 -4.43 -6.19 -4.68
C VAL A 84 -5.31 -5.23 -5.44
N ALA A 85 -4.76 -4.28 -6.20
CA ALA A 85 -5.57 -3.31 -6.91
C ALA A 85 -6.66 -3.99 -7.78
N ARG A 86 -6.37 -5.20 -8.30
CA ARG A 86 -7.35 -6.03 -8.99
C ARG A 86 -8.37 -6.70 -8.08
N ALA A 87 -7.96 -7.13 -6.89
CA ALA A 87 -8.82 -7.81 -5.92
C ALA A 87 -9.87 -6.88 -5.30
N VAL A 88 -9.61 -5.56 -5.22
CA VAL A 88 -10.55 -4.57 -4.66
C VAL A 88 -11.55 -4.01 -5.67
N THR A 89 -11.60 -4.46 -6.93
CA THR A 89 -12.64 -4.05 -7.88
C THR A 89 -14.01 -4.54 -7.39
N PRO A 90 -14.96 -3.65 -7.02
CA PRO A 90 -16.30 -4.07 -6.68
C PRO A 90 -16.94 -4.68 -7.93
N SER A 91 -17.45 -5.90 -7.82
CA SER A 91 -18.41 -6.41 -8.79
C SER A 91 -19.64 -5.50 -8.70
N SER A 92 -19.76 -4.55 -9.62
CA SER A 92 -21.03 -3.89 -9.92
C SER A 92 -21.95 -5.00 -10.44
N ASP A 93 -22.66 -5.65 -9.52
CA ASP A 93 -23.74 -6.56 -9.86
C ASP A 93 -24.99 -5.70 -10.11
N PRO A 94 -25.44 -5.53 -11.37
CA PRO A 94 -26.65 -4.81 -11.67
C PRO A 94 -27.92 -5.53 -11.17
N SER A 95 -27.82 -6.71 -10.54
CA SER A 95 -28.98 -7.41 -9.98
C SER A 95 -29.49 -6.85 -8.64
N ASP A 96 -28.78 -5.92 -8.00
CA ASP A 96 -29.27 -5.19 -6.82
C ASP A 96 -30.17 -3.97 -7.16
N GLU A 97 -30.32 -3.63 -8.45
CA GLU A 97 -31.19 -2.53 -8.91
C GLU A 97 -32.68 -2.93 -9.00
N GLY A 98 -33.02 -4.20 -8.75
CA GLY A 98 -34.37 -4.76 -8.88
C GLY A 98 -35.16 -4.95 -7.59
N LEU A 99 -34.57 -4.80 -6.40
CA LEU A 99 -35.21 -5.13 -5.12
C LEU A 99 -35.98 -3.96 -4.47
N THR A 100 -35.95 -2.76 -5.07
CA THR A 100 -36.75 -1.60 -4.63
C THR A 100 -37.82 -1.16 -5.64
N ALA A 101 -38.10 -1.97 -6.66
CA ALA A 101 -39.33 -1.83 -7.45
C ALA A 101 -40.51 -2.43 -6.68
N THR A 102 -40.89 -1.81 -5.56
CA THR A 102 -42.24 -1.97 -5.02
C THR A 102 -43.19 -1.35 -6.04
N THR A 103 -43.53 -2.11 -7.07
CA THR A 103 -44.76 -1.91 -7.83
C THR A 103 -45.90 -2.14 -6.84
N PRO A 104 -46.69 -1.12 -6.50
CA PRO A 104 -47.94 -1.36 -5.80
C PRO A 104 -48.85 -2.07 -6.82
N GLU A 105 -48.96 -3.38 -6.69
CA GLU A 105 -50.03 -4.16 -7.33
C GLU A 105 -51.34 -3.78 -6.62
N HIS A 106 -51.90 -2.65 -7.04
CA HIS A 106 -53.21 -2.17 -6.66
C HIS A 106 -53.83 -1.49 -7.88
N ARG A 107 -55.01 -1.98 -8.29
CA ARG A 107 -55.65 -1.96 -9.62
C ARG A 107 -55.28 -3.26 -10.37
N VAL A 108 -56.11 -4.31 -10.46
CA VAL A 108 -57.51 -4.32 -10.91
C VAL A 108 -58.18 -5.65 -10.48
N ASP A 109 -58.61 -5.77 -9.22
CA ASP A 109 -59.58 -6.81 -8.78
C ASP A 109 -60.91 -6.18 -8.29
N GLU A 110 -61.05 -4.86 -8.42
CA GLU A 110 -62.33 -4.17 -8.29
C GLU A 110 -62.87 -3.97 -9.71
N GLU A 111 -63.84 -4.80 -10.12
CA GLU A 111 -64.93 -4.53 -11.12
C GLU A 111 -65.43 -5.79 -11.86
N GLU A 112 -65.02 -7.02 -11.51
CA GLU A 112 -65.70 -8.25 -12.01
C GLU A 112 -66.77 -8.82 -11.05
N GLN A 113 -67.16 -8.08 -10.02
CA GLN A 113 -68.27 -8.42 -9.12
C GLN A 113 -69.08 -7.19 -8.68
N SER A 114 -69.86 -6.57 -9.58
CA SER A 114 -71.17 -6.01 -9.23
C SER A 114 -72.04 -5.70 -10.44
#